data_AF-A0A2D4SPU1-F1
#
_entry.id   AF-A0A2D4SPU1-F1
#
_cell.length_a   1.000
_cell.length_b   1.000
_cell.length_c   1.000
_cell.angle_alpha   90.00
_cell.angle_beta   90.00
_cell.angle_gamma   90.00
#
_symmetry.space_group_name_H-M   'P 1'
#
loop_
_entity.id
_entity.type
_entity.pdbx_description
1 polymer ?
#
loop_
_entity_poly.entity_id
_entity_poly.type
_entity_poly.pdbx_seq_one_letter_code
_entity_poly.pdbx_strand_id
1 'polypeptide(L)'
;MILFFFIGCGSKSPTIQSYPSLFKTNPPRIPSKSVAFVNEEISVESVFSFSLPSPNISSTPNRKLWATYYYTPVFPYSKTEKHSILNLKGKAFGPRLSAKDWCNAALQGSFSISYPNGSLQTFNYAGLSKKRQVNCAPYHRFTKSGRIRFQEARGPYGDGATGIYSLIPLRSIAVDPQKMPFGTVIYIPKARGLTITFSSGETITHDGYFFA
;
A
#
# COMPACT_ATOMS: atom_id res chain seq x y z
N MET A 1 -18.43 9.00 1.56
CA MET A 1 -17.72 7.72 1.35
C MET A 1 -16.25 7.99 1.54
N ILE A 2 -15.68 7.45 2.62
CA ILE A 2 -14.28 7.63 3.00
C ILE A 2 -13.68 6.23 2.93
N LEU A 3 -12.65 6.05 2.11
CA LEU A 3 -11.93 4.81 1.85
C LEU A 3 -10.72 4.78 2.79
N PHE A 4 -10.59 3.77 3.64
CA PHE A 4 -9.44 3.57 4.54
C PHE A 4 -8.58 2.40 4.03
N PHE A 5 -7.29 2.38 4.31
CA PHE A 5 -6.38 1.29 3.94
C PHE A 5 -5.41 0.97 5.10
N PHE A 6 -5.42 -0.28 5.59
CA PHE A 6 -4.54 -0.82 6.65
C PHE A 6 -3.61 -1.92 6.06
N ILE A 7 -2.45 -2.13 6.67
CA ILE A 7 -1.33 -2.93 6.14
C ILE A 7 -1.11 -4.21 6.97
N GLY A 8 -0.29 -5.16 6.50
CA GLY A 8 0.18 -6.35 7.22
C GLY A 8 1.05 -7.18 6.26
N CYS A 9 2.25 -7.59 6.68
CA CYS A 9 3.30 -8.16 5.81
C CYS A 9 3.68 -9.61 6.19
N GLY A 10 4.10 -10.40 5.20
CA GLY A 10 4.74 -11.71 5.35
C GLY A 10 5.83 -11.98 4.27
N SER A 11 6.82 -12.83 4.56
CA SER A 11 8.10 -13.13 3.88
C SER A 11 8.44 -14.64 4.00
N LYS A 12 8.63 -15.39 2.88
CA LYS A 12 9.88 -15.87 2.18
C LYS A 12 10.66 -17.00 2.92
N SER A 13 11.24 -18.08 2.35
CA SER A 13 11.43 -18.76 1.02
C SER A 13 12.12 -20.15 1.32
N PRO A 14 12.32 -21.17 0.43
CA PRO A 14 12.14 -21.23 -1.01
C PRO A 14 11.30 -22.44 -1.52
N THR A 15 10.41 -22.20 -2.48
CA THR A 15 9.93 -23.06 -3.58
C THR A 15 8.68 -22.35 -4.11
N ILE A 16 8.68 -21.97 -5.38
CA ILE A 16 7.64 -21.14 -5.98
C ILE A 16 6.40 -22.00 -6.24
N GLN A 17 5.45 -21.96 -5.30
CA GLN A 17 4.06 -22.33 -5.56
C GLN A 17 3.18 -21.18 -5.07
N SER A 18 2.36 -20.63 -5.97
CA SER A 18 1.44 -19.54 -5.68
C SER A 18 0.50 -19.90 -4.52
N TYR A 19 0.31 -18.99 -3.55
CA TYR A 19 -0.68 -19.15 -2.48
C TYR A 19 -1.94 -18.29 -2.73
N PRO A 20 -3.03 -18.87 -3.26
CA PRO A 20 -4.34 -18.23 -3.40
C PRO A 20 -5.34 -18.55 -2.26
N SER A 21 -4.93 -18.84 -1.02
CA SER A 21 -5.88 -19.44 -0.04
C SER A 21 -5.96 -18.88 1.39
N LEU A 22 -5.27 -17.79 1.76
CA LEU A 22 -5.36 -17.26 3.14
C LEU A 22 -6.60 -16.36 3.42
N PHE A 23 -7.46 -16.12 2.42
CA PHE A 23 -8.75 -15.46 2.59
C PHE A 23 -9.83 -16.15 1.74
N LYS A 24 -10.11 -17.43 2.03
CA LYS A 24 -11.23 -18.16 1.38
C LYS A 24 -12.63 -17.76 1.90
N THR A 25 -12.71 -16.83 2.84
CA THR A 25 -13.98 -16.27 3.30
C THR A 25 -13.90 -14.75 3.28
N ASN A 26 -14.98 -14.11 2.81
CA ASN A 26 -15.15 -12.66 2.88
C ASN A 26 -14.77 -12.16 4.29
N PRO A 27 -13.83 -11.21 4.44
CA PRO A 27 -13.53 -10.67 5.75
C PRO A 27 -14.78 -9.99 6.33
N PRO A 28 -15.03 -10.12 7.64
CA PRO A 28 -16.23 -9.55 8.27
C PRO A 28 -16.28 -8.03 8.08
N ARG A 29 -17.48 -7.50 7.81
CA ARG A 29 -17.75 -6.05 7.83
C ARG A 29 -17.39 -5.52 9.22
N ILE A 30 -16.37 -4.67 9.32
CA ILE A 30 -16.07 -3.94 10.56
C ILE A 30 -16.74 -2.55 10.49
N PRO A 31 -17.89 -2.31 11.15
CA PRO A 31 -18.40 -0.96 11.32
C PRO A 31 -17.50 -0.21 12.31
N SER A 32 -16.81 0.83 11.85
CA SER A 32 -15.96 1.69 12.69
C SER A 32 -16.71 2.96 13.12
N LYS A 33 -16.66 3.28 14.41
CA LYS A 33 -17.06 4.54 15.04
C LYS A 33 -15.76 5.20 15.55
N SER A 34 -15.66 6.52 15.32
CA SER A 34 -14.65 7.54 15.72
C SER A 34 -13.30 7.63 14.99
N VAL A 35 -12.90 8.88 14.68
CA VAL A 35 -11.58 9.32 14.17
C VAL A 35 -11.18 10.63 14.85
N ALA A 36 -9.92 10.82 15.30
CA ALA A 36 -9.38 12.10 15.80
C ALA A 36 -8.13 12.63 15.07
N PHE A 37 -7.88 13.95 15.10
CA PHE A 37 -6.72 14.60 14.48
C PHE A 37 -5.76 15.12 15.55
N VAL A 38 -4.44 14.94 15.38
CA VAL A 38 -3.41 15.35 16.36
C VAL A 38 -2.28 16.10 15.66
N ASN A 39 -1.86 17.23 16.26
CA ASN A 39 -0.71 18.04 15.86
C ASN A 39 0.35 17.96 16.97
N GLU A 40 1.29 17.03 16.89
CA GLU A 40 2.51 17.00 17.72
C GLU A 40 3.72 16.62 16.84
N GLU A 41 4.91 17.13 17.17
CA GLU A 41 6.16 16.79 16.49
C GLU A 41 6.61 15.38 16.90
N ILE A 42 6.61 14.45 15.93
CA ILE A 42 6.87 13.02 16.13
C ILE A 42 8.29 12.68 15.63
N SER A 43 9.13 12.08 16.48
CA SER A 43 10.48 11.63 16.09
C SER A 43 10.43 10.41 15.15
N VAL A 44 11.39 10.28 14.22
CA VAL A 44 11.40 9.18 13.21
C VAL A 44 11.36 7.79 13.85
N GLU A 45 12.00 7.61 15.00
CA GLU A 45 12.02 6.34 15.74
C GLU A 45 10.66 6.04 16.38
N SER A 46 9.93 7.07 16.81
CA SER A 46 8.56 6.94 17.31
C SER A 46 7.53 6.65 16.21
N VAL A 47 7.84 7.01 14.96
CA VAL A 47 7.03 6.61 13.79
C VAL A 47 7.14 5.10 13.54
N PHE A 48 8.18 4.40 13.96
CA PHE A 48 8.21 2.94 13.81
C PHE A 48 7.82 2.17 15.08
N SER A 49 7.85 2.83 16.25
CA SER A 49 7.60 2.18 17.54
C SER A 49 6.12 1.98 17.90
N PHE A 50 5.17 2.56 17.14
CA PHE A 50 3.73 2.51 17.45
C PHE A 50 3.41 2.84 18.92
N SER A 51 4.08 3.86 19.46
CA SER A 51 4.01 4.20 20.90
C SER A 51 3.38 5.56 21.21
N LEU A 52 2.67 6.17 20.27
CA LEU A 52 2.04 7.48 20.51
C LEU A 52 0.90 7.38 21.55
N PRO A 53 0.74 8.40 22.43
CA PRO A 53 -0.35 8.42 23.40
C PRO A 53 -1.70 8.58 22.70
N SER A 54 -2.78 8.04 23.27
CA SER A 54 -4.13 8.27 22.75
C SER A 54 -4.53 9.75 22.88
N PRO A 55 -5.19 10.35 21.88
CA PRO A 55 -5.61 11.73 21.97
C PRO A 55 -6.83 11.90 22.87
N ASN A 56 -7.08 13.12 23.32
CA ASN A 56 -8.35 13.45 23.95
C ASN A 56 -9.46 13.52 22.88
N ILE A 57 -10.30 12.48 22.84
CA ILE A 57 -11.34 12.31 21.82
C ILE A 57 -12.65 13.06 22.12
N SER A 58 -12.77 13.71 23.29
CA SER A 58 -14.03 14.34 23.75
C SER A 58 -14.52 15.48 22.85
N SER A 59 -13.62 16.18 22.17
CA SER A 59 -13.92 17.29 21.25
C SER A 59 -13.94 16.90 19.77
N THR A 60 -13.77 15.61 19.46
CA THR A 60 -13.53 15.18 18.10
C THR A 60 -14.81 14.69 17.40
N PRO A 61 -15.13 15.20 16.19
CA PRO A 61 -16.31 14.75 15.45
C PRO A 61 -16.23 13.28 15.05
N ASN A 62 -17.22 12.50 15.49
CA ASN A 62 -17.31 11.08 15.16
C ASN A 62 -17.65 10.88 13.67
N ARG A 63 -16.74 10.27 12.91
CA ARG A 63 -16.96 9.90 11.51
C ARG A 63 -17.06 8.38 11.37
N LYS A 64 -18.00 7.92 10.55
CA LYS A 64 -18.05 6.52 10.10
C LYS A 64 -17.09 6.33 8.93
N LEU A 65 -16.31 5.27 9.02
CA LEU A 65 -15.25 4.96 8.09
C LEU A 65 -15.57 3.68 7.31
N TRP A 66 -15.26 3.65 6.01
CA TRP A 66 -15.27 2.41 5.24
C TRP A 66 -13.85 2.08 4.75
N ALA A 67 -13.34 0.90 5.09
CA ALA A 67 -11.97 0.53 4.78
C ALA A 67 -11.89 -0.59 3.73
N THR A 68 -10.90 -0.48 2.86
CA THR A 68 -10.31 -1.54 2.04
C THR A 68 -8.84 -1.72 2.42
N TYR A 69 -8.04 -2.48 1.67
CA TYR A 69 -6.58 -2.58 1.88
C TYR A 69 -5.85 -2.71 0.52
N TYR A 70 -4.61 -2.25 0.47
CA TYR A 70 -3.66 -2.41 -0.63
C TYR A 70 -2.29 -2.68 -0.01
N TYR A 71 -1.40 -3.26 -0.80
CA TYR A 71 -0.05 -3.61 -0.35
C TYR A 71 0.93 -3.46 -1.50
N THR A 72 2.23 -3.43 -1.19
CA THR A 72 3.30 -3.37 -2.19
C THR A 72 3.76 -4.80 -2.49
N PRO A 73 3.23 -5.48 -3.53
CA PRO A 73 3.64 -6.84 -3.86
C PRO A 73 5.11 -6.88 -4.25
N VAL A 74 5.78 -7.97 -3.89
CA VAL A 74 7.17 -8.24 -4.27
C VAL A 74 7.18 -9.31 -5.34
N PHE A 75 7.73 -9.00 -6.51
CA PHE A 75 7.90 -9.94 -7.61
C PHE A 75 9.39 -10.31 -7.79
N PRO A 76 9.70 -11.53 -8.24
CA PRO A 76 11.06 -11.88 -8.59
C PRO A 76 11.51 -11.12 -9.85
N TYR A 77 12.80 -10.81 -9.93
CA TYR A 77 13.40 -10.26 -11.13
C TYR A 77 13.27 -11.22 -12.31
N SER A 78 12.86 -10.71 -13.48
CA SER A 78 12.87 -11.46 -14.73
C SER A 78 13.25 -10.57 -15.92
N LYS A 79 14.05 -11.14 -16.84
CA LYS A 79 14.31 -10.57 -18.18
C LYS A 79 13.51 -11.24 -19.29
N THR A 80 12.94 -12.42 -19.02
CA THR A 80 12.31 -13.29 -20.03
C THR A 80 10.80 -13.11 -20.10
N GLU A 81 10.20 -12.55 -19.05
CA GLU A 81 8.77 -12.27 -19.01
C GLU A 81 8.32 -11.30 -20.10
N LYS A 82 7.05 -11.39 -20.50
CA LYS A 82 6.58 -10.70 -21.70
C LYS A 82 6.49 -9.18 -21.53
N HIS A 83 6.06 -8.70 -20.37
CA HIS A 83 5.66 -7.30 -20.20
C HIS A 83 6.71 -6.48 -19.45
N SER A 84 7.40 -5.58 -20.14
CA SER A 84 8.24 -4.58 -19.48
C SER A 84 7.42 -3.58 -18.67
N ILE A 85 8.02 -2.97 -17.66
CA ILE A 85 7.47 -1.75 -17.06
C ILE A 85 7.89 -0.55 -17.91
N LEU A 86 6.95 0.38 -18.13
CA LEU A 86 7.14 1.54 -18.99
C LEU A 86 7.00 2.82 -18.17
N ASN A 87 7.89 3.78 -18.42
CA ASN A 87 7.77 5.10 -17.82
C ASN A 87 6.69 5.95 -18.54
N LEU A 88 6.42 7.15 -18.04
CA LEU A 88 5.44 8.07 -18.64
C LEU A 88 5.66 8.33 -20.14
N LYS A 89 6.91 8.33 -20.59
CA LYS A 89 7.30 8.53 -22.01
C LYS A 89 7.14 7.25 -22.85
N GLY A 90 6.70 6.15 -22.25
CA GLY A 90 6.58 4.84 -22.90
C GLY A 90 7.91 4.10 -23.07
N LYS A 91 9.00 4.61 -22.48
CA LYS A 91 10.30 3.93 -22.52
C LYS A 91 10.31 2.79 -21.50
N ALA A 92 10.73 1.61 -21.95
CA ALA A 92 10.92 0.46 -21.08
C ALA A 92 12.13 0.66 -20.17
N PHE A 93 12.01 0.23 -18.92
CA PHE A 93 13.08 0.26 -17.93
C PHE A 93 12.87 -0.89 -16.92
N GLY A 94 13.90 -1.22 -16.15
CA GLY A 94 13.79 -2.25 -15.11
C GLY A 94 13.47 -3.66 -15.64
N PRO A 95 12.85 -4.52 -14.81
CA PRO A 95 12.53 -5.90 -15.16
C PRO A 95 11.25 -6.03 -16.01
N ARG A 96 10.96 -7.27 -16.38
CA ARG A 96 9.72 -7.69 -17.04
C ARG A 96 8.88 -8.52 -16.09
N LEU A 97 7.56 -8.46 -16.26
CA LEU A 97 6.55 -9.12 -15.45
C LEU A 97 5.64 -10.00 -16.31
N SER A 98 5.11 -11.05 -15.71
CA SER A 98 4.00 -11.81 -16.28
C SER A 98 2.77 -10.90 -16.44
N ALA A 99 1.82 -11.27 -17.29
CA ALA A 99 0.61 -10.46 -17.48
C ALA A 99 -0.18 -10.27 -16.17
N LYS A 100 -0.24 -11.32 -15.34
CA LYS A 100 -0.90 -11.31 -14.04
C LYS A 100 -0.19 -10.37 -13.06
N ASP A 101 1.13 -10.51 -12.94
CA ASP A 101 1.93 -9.69 -12.00
C ASP A 101 1.95 -8.23 -12.41
N TRP A 102 2.03 -7.96 -13.72
CA TRP A 102 1.92 -6.60 -14.25
C TRP A 102 0.57 -5.97 -13.90
N CYS A 103 -0.53 -6.71 -14.08
CA CYS A 103 -1.87 -6.22 -13.74
C CYS A 103 -2.09 -6.05 -12.23
N ASN A 104 -1.50 -6.93 -11.41
CA ASN A 104 -1.51 -6.78 -9.96
C ASN A 104 -0.69 -5.56 -9.52
N ALA A 105 0.52 -5.37 -10.05
CA ALA A 105 1.32 -4.17 -9.83
C ALA A 105 0.53 -2.89 -10.18
N ALA A 106 -0.13 -2.90 -11.33
CA ALA A 106 -0.96 -1.79 -11.78
C ALA A 106 -2.17 -1.55 -10.86
N LEU A 107 -2.81 -2.60 -10.34
CA LEU A 107 -3.94 -2.47 -9.41
C LEU A 107 -3.51 -1.87 -8.06
N GLN A 108 -2.35 -2.28 -7.53
CA GLN A 108 -1.83 -1.80 -6.25
C GLN A 108 -1.23 -0.39 -6.33
N GLY A 109 -0.76 0.02 -7.52
CA GLY A 109 -0.15 1.33 -7.74
C GLY A 109 1.33 1.40 -7.33
N SER A 110 1.81 0.49 -6.49
CA SER A 110 3.22 0.29 -6.15
C SER A 110 3.56 -1.19 -6.15
N PHE A 111 4.82 -1.53 -6.44
CA PHE A 111 5.34 -2.90 -6.30
C PHE A 111 6.86 -2.88 -6.15
N SER A 112 7.44 -3.95 -5.61
CA SER A 112 8.88 -4.12 -5.48
C SER A 112 9.37 -5.31 -6.31
N ILE A 113 10.64 -5.23 -6.70
CA ILE A 113 11.36 -6.27 -7.42
C ILE A 113 12.49 -6.77 -6.55
N SER A 114 12.51 -8.09 -6.33
CA SER A 114 13.62 -8.78 -5.67
C SER A 114 14.66 -9.19 -6.72
N TYR A 115 15.83 -8.56 -6.67
CA TYR A 115 16.94 -8.86 -7.58
C TYR A 115 17.78 -10.06 -7.09
N PRO A 116 18.52 -10.73 -7.99
CA PRO A 116 19.35 -11.89 -7.62
C PRO A 116 20.45 -11.57 -6.60
N ASN A 117 20.92 -10.32 -6.54
CA ASN A 117 21.91 -9.85 -5.55
C ASN A 117 21.29 -9.57 -4.17
N GLY A 118 20.00 -9.89 -3.97
CA GLY A 118 19.28 -9.64 -2.72
C GLY A 118 18.71 -8.23 -2.57
N SER A 119 19.01 -7.29 -3.48
CA SER A 119 18.45 -5.94 -3.39
C SER A 119 16.96 -5.91 -3.73
N LEU A 120 16.26 -4.96 -3.12
CA LEU A 120 14.88 -4.63 -3.45
C LEU A 120 14.84 -3.26 -4.11
N GLN A 121 14.12 -3.15 -5.23
CA GLN A 121 13.81 -1.86 -5.84
C GLN A 121 12.30 -1.71 -5.94
N THR A 122 11.79 -0.57 -5.49
CA THR A 122 10.36 -0.28 -5.49
C THR A 122 10.03 0.67 -6.63
N PHE A 123 8.89 0.42 -7.26
CA PHE A 123 8.35 1.20 -8.37
C PHE A 123 6.96 1.67 -8.00
N ASN A 124 6.64 2.90 -8.38
CA ASN A 124 5.37 3.55 -8.08
C ASN A 124 4.64 3.97 -9.37
N TYR A 125 3.35 4.25 -9.24
CA TYR A 125 2.53 4.85 -10.28
C TYR A 125 3.12 6.20 -10.71
N ALA A 126 3.29 6.37 -12.02
CA ALA A 126 3.73 7.63 -12.62
C ALA A 126 2.61 8.32 -13.41
N GLY A 127 1.57 7.59 -13.82
CA GLY A 127 0.48 8.15 -14.61
C GLY A 127 -0.23 7.14 -15.50
N LEU A 128 -1.10 7.65 -16.36
CA LEU A 128 -1.80 6.88 -17.38
C LEU A 128 -1.34 7.27 -18.79
N SER A 129 -1.12 6.27 -19.63
CA SER A 129 -1.00 6.47 -21.07
C SER A 129 -2.36 6.53 -21.75
N LYS A 130 -2.44 7.11 -22.96
CA LYS A 130 -3.62 6.99 -23.84
C LYS A 130 -3.84 5.56 -24.34
N LYS A 131 -2.75 4.81 -24.53
CA LYS A 131 -2.78 3.44 -25.07
C LYS A 131 -2.68 2.40 -23.95
N ARG A 132 -3.50 1.35 -24.06
CA ARG A 132 -3.40 0.17 -23.21
C ARG A 132 -2.16 -0.64 -23.59
N GLN A 133 -1.40 -1.06 -22.58
CA GLN A 133 -0.23 -1.93 -22.72
C GLN A 133 -0.58 -3.39 -22.45
N VAL A 134 -1.29 -3.67 -21.35
CA VAL A 134 -1.65 -5.04 -20.93
C VAL A 134 -3.17 -5.15 -20.79
N ASN A 135 -3.75 -6.28 -21.21
CA ASN A 135 -5.15 -6.56 -20.98
C ASN A 135 -5.36 -7.14 -19.59
N CYS A 136 -5.83 -6.32 -18.65
CA CYS A 136 -6.06 -6.75 -17.27
C CYS A 136 -7.47 -7.23 -16.95
N ALA A 137 -8.38 -7.24 -17.94
CA ALA A 137 -9.74 -7.74 -17.77
C ALA A 137 -9.83 -9.18 -17.21
N PRO A 138 -8.92 -10.12 -17.55
CA PRO A 138 -8.94 -11.47 -17.00
C PRO A 138 -8.62 -11.56 -15.50
N TYR A 139 -7.98 -10.53 -14.90
CA TYR A 139 -7.49 -10.59 -13.52
C TYR A 139 -8.33 -9.77 -12.55
N HIS A 140 -8.95 -8.68 -12.99
CA HIS A 140 -9.80 -7.83 -12.16
C HIS A 140 -10.72 -6.96 -13.03
N ARG A 141 -11.77 -6.39 -12.43
CA ARG A 141 -12.78 -5.57 -13.15
C ARG A 141 -12.26 -4.20 -13.63
N PHE A 142 -11.16 -3.70 -13.07
CA PHE A 142 -10.62 -2.36 -13.36
C PHE A 142 -9.76 -2.32 -14.63
N THR A 143 -10.38 -2.31 -15.80
CA THR A 143 -9.67 -2.42 -17.10
C THR A 143 -8.73 -1.25 -17.43
N LYS A 144 -8.89 -0.09 -16.77
CA LYS A 144 -8.01 1.07 -16.94
C LYS A 144 -6.58 0.84 -16.41
N SER A 145 -6.36 -0.14 -15.53
CA SER A 145 -5.02 -0.44 -14.98
C SER A 145 -4.02 -0.84 -16.08
N GLY A 146 -4.52 -1.44 -17.17
CA GLY A 146 -3.73 -1.78 -18.36
C GLY A 146 -3.01 -0.60 -19.04
N ARG A 147 -3.31 0.64 -18.63
CA ARG A 147 -2.73 1.88 -19.16
C ARG A 147 -1.72 2.54 -18.22
N ILE A 148 -1.50 1.95 -17.05
CA ILE A 148 -0.60 2.51 -16.04
C ILE A 148 0.84 2.57 -16.55
N ARG A 149 1.54 3.61 -16.10
CA ARG A 149 2.97 3.81 -16.25
C ARG A 149 3.59 3.91 -14.87
N PHE A 150 4.86 3.53 -14.80
CA PHE A 150 5.59 3.44 -13.55
C PHE A 150 6.80 4.36 -13.54
N GLN A 151 7.28 4.66 -12.35
CA GLN A 151 8.56 5.31 -12.08
C GLN A 151 9.23 4.59 -10.92
N GLU A 152 10.51 4.84 -10.71
CA GLU A 152 11.17 4.39 -9.49
C GLU A 152 10.56 5.14 -8.30
N ALA A 153 10.26 4.40 -7.23
CA ALA A 153 9.79 4.99 -5.98
C ALA A 153 10.97 5.59 -5.22
N ARG A 154 10.73 6.64 -4.44
CA ARG A 154 11.76 7.18 -3.54
C ARG A 154 11.80 6.40 -2.22
N GLY A 155 10.62 5.99 -1.74
CA GLY A 155 10.47 5.19 -0.53
C GLY A 155 10.50 3.67 -0.80
N PRO A 156 10.92 2.85 0.18
CA PRO A 156 11.00 1.40 0.05
C PRO A 156 9.63 0.74 -0.15
N TYR A 157 8.54 1.39 0.25
CA TYR A 157 7.18 0.86 0.13
C TYR A 157 6.32 1.61 -0.90
N GLY A 158 6.90 2.54 -1.66
CA GLY A 158 6.18 3.40 -2.59
C GLY A 158 6.05 4.84 -2.07
N ASP A 159 5.50 5.71 -2.91
CA ASP A 159 5.20 7.10 -2.57
C ASP A 159 3.69 7.34 -2.58
N GLY A 160 3.23 8.25 -1.73
CA GLY A 160 1.86 8.74 -1.73
C GLY A 160 1.51 9.49 -3.03
N ALA A 161 0.24 9.84 -3.20
CA ALA A 161 -0.30 10.37 -4.45
C ALA A 161 0.37 11.67 -4.95
N THR A 162 0.89 12.50 -4.04
CA THR A 162 1.61 13.74 -4.38
C THR A 162 3.08 13.50 -4.73
N GLY A 163 3.60 12.31 -4.45
CA GLY A 163 5.03 12.06 -4.48
C GLY A 163 5.82 12.94 -3.51
N ILE A 164 5.19 13.47 -2.44
CA ILE A 164 5.89 14.19 -1.37
C ILE A 164 6.22 13.21 -0.25
N TYR A 165 5.22 12.46 0.21
CA TYR A 165 5.35 11.52 1.32
C TYR A 165 5.70 10.10 0.85
N SER A 166 6.58 9.44 1.60
CA SER A 166 6.84 7.99 1.46
C SER A 166 5.77 7.21 2.21
N LEU A 167 5.36 6.07 1.66
CA LEU A 167 4.42 5.19 2.33
C LEU A 167 5.12 4.44 3.47
N ILE A 168 4.48 4.40 4.63
CA ILE A 168 4.93 3.67 5.81
C ILE A 168 3.94 2.55 6.10
N PRO A 169 4.40 1.29 6.12
CA PRO A 169 3.60 0.16 6.51
C PRO A 169 2.85 0.42 7.80
N LEU A 170 1.56 0.11 7.77
CA LEU A 170 0.61 0.25 8.87
C LEU A 170 0.34 1.67 9.34
N ARG A 171 0.98 2.69 8.77
CA ARG A 171 0.74 4.08 9.14
C ARG A 171 0.19 4.93 8.02
N SER A 172 0.50 4.62 6.77
CA SER A 172 -0.03 5.42 5.65
C SER A 172 -1.42 4.96 5.24
N ILE A 173 -2.28 5.92 4.90
CA ILE A 173 -3.64 5.68 4.45
C ILE A 173 -3.97 6.52 3.21
N ALA A 174 -4.57 5.91 2.19
CA ALA A 174 -5.06 6.68 1.06
C ALA A 174 -6.44 7.28 1.39
N VAL A 175 -6.64 8.56 1.06
CA VAL A 175 -7.88 9.30 1.35
C VAL A 175 -8.42 10.03 0.12
N ASP A 176 -9.63 10.57 0.24
CA ASP A 176 -10.18 11.53 -0.71
C ASP A 176 -9.72 12.96 -0.32
N PRO A 177 -8.83 13.61 -1.08
CA PRO A 177 -8.25 14.90 -0.73
C PRO A 177 -9.27 16.04 -0.63
N GLN A 178 -10.46 15.89 -1.25
CA GLN A 178 -11.54 16.88 -1.12
C GLN A 178 -12.23 16.81 0.24
N LYS A 179 -12.12 15.67 0.94
CA LYS A 179 -12.71 15.46 2.27
C LYS A 179 -11.68 15.51 3.38
N MET A 180 -10.46 15.06 3.09
CA MET A 180 -9.36 14.99 4.03
C MET A 180 -8.07 15.30 3.28
N PRO A 181 -7.45 16.47 3.50
CA PRO A 181 -6.21 16.84 2.85
C PRO A 181 -5.10 15.82 3.11
N PHE A 182 -4.17 15.67 2.16
CA PHE A 182 -2.94 14.94 2.42
C PHE A 182 -2.15 15.62 3.55
N GLY A 183 -1.38 14.84 4.31
CA GLY A 183 -0.69 15.30 5.51
C GLY A 183 -1.51 15.16 6.80
N THR A 184 -2.78 14.76 6.68
CA THR A 184 -3.68 14.68 7.82
C THR A 184 -3.41 13.45 8.69
N VAL A 185 -3.28 13.65 10.01
CA VAL A 185 -3.13 12.55 10.98
C VAL A 185 -4.49 12.08 11.48
N ILE A 186 -4.77 10.79 11.33
CA ILE A 186 -6.03 10.15 11.70
C ILE A 186 -5.78 9.18 12.86
N TYR A 187 -6.48 9.36 13.97
CA TYR A 187 -6.53 8.42 15.07
C TYR A 187 -7.76 7.52 14.94
N ILE A 188 -7.59 6.21 14.82
CA ILE A 188 -8.67 5.22 14.78
C ILE A 188 -8.64 4.44 16.09
N PRO A 189 -9.58 4.66 17.04
CA PRO A 189 -9.53 4.04 18.36
C PRO A 189 -9.52 2.51 18.31
N LYS A 190 -10.26 1.93 17.36
CA LYS A 190 -10.31 0.47 17.15
C LYS A 190 -9.00 -0.14 16.65
N ALA A 191 -8.09 0.68 16.12
CA ALA A 191 -6.78 0.22 15.71
C ALA A 191 -5.79 0.19 16.88
N ARG A 192 -6.01 0.97 17.93
CA ARG A 192 -5.12 1.00 19.09
C ARG A 192 -5.14 -0.35 19.81
N GLY A 193 -3.96 -0.88 20.08
CA GLY A 193 -3.79 -2.16 20.76
C GLY A 193 -3.93 -3.38 19.84
N LEU A 194 -4.20 -3.20 18.54
CA LEU A 194 -4.18 -4.33 17.62
C LEU A 194 -2.75 -4.83 17.44
N THR A 195 -2.53 -6.11 17.78
CA THR A 195 -1.26 -6.79 17.57
C THR A 195 -1.22 -7.43 16.18
N ILE A 196 -0.14 -7.20 15.47
CA ILE A 196 0.11 -7.74 14.14
C ILE A 196 1.39 -8.55 14.19
N THR A 197 1.29 -9.82 13.83
CA THR A 197 2.42 -10.74 13.75
C THR A 197 2.86 -10.87 12.30
N PHE A 198 4.10 -10.50 12.04
CA PHE A 198 4.74 -10.72 10.75
C PHE A 198 5.17 -12.18 10.62
N SER A 199 5.34 -12.65 9.39
CA SER A 199 5.88 -13.99 9.12
C SER A 199 7.28 -14.23 9.69
N SER A 200 8.03 -13.16 9.97
CA SER A 200 9.32 -13.22 10.66
C SER A 200 9.18 -13.63 12.12
N GLY A 201 7.96 -13.65 12.67
CA GLY A 201 7.67 -13.83 14.09
C GLY A 201 7.69 -12.50 14.87
N GLU A 202 8.15 -11.42 14.25
CA GLU A 202 8.09 -10.08 14.84
C GLU A 202 6.63 -9.69 15.07
N THR A 203 6.37 -9.01 16.20
CA THR A 203 5.04 -8.48 16.51
C THR A 203 5.12 -6.98 16.74
N ILE A 204 4.10 -6.27 16.27
CA ILE A 204 3.91 -4.86 16.61
C ILE A 204 2.52 -4.67 17.19
N THR A 205 2.38 -3.69 18.07
CA THR A 205 1.09 -3.28 18.62
C THR A 205 0.80 -1.86 18.15
N HIS A 206 -0.29 -1.67 17.42
CA HIS A 206 -0.58 -0.40 16.76
C HIS A 206 -1.06 0.67 17.76
N ASP A 207 -0.57 1.92 17.68
CA ASP A 207 -0.97 3.03 18.59
C ASP A 207 -2.32 3.67 18.24
N GLY A 208 -2.78 3.45 17.01
CA GLY A 208 -4.06 3.92 16.48
C GLY A 208 -3.91 5.04 15.45
N TYR A 209 -2.71 5.51 15.17
CA TYR A 209 -2.47 6.65 14.28
C TYR A 209 -2.12 6.26 12.86
N PHE A 210 -2.72 6.98 11.91
CA PHE A 210 -2.50 6.91 10.48
C PHE A 210 -2.21 8.30 9.92
N PHE A 211 -1.56 8.33 8.77
CA PHE A 211 -1.14 9.52 8.07
C PHE A 211 -1.60 9.45 6.60
N ALA A 212 -2.34 10.49 6.17
CA ALA A 212 -2.97 10.58 4.86
C ALA A 212 -2.07 11.14 3.76
#